data_AF-A0A094G847-F1
#
_entry.id   AF-A0A094G847-F1
#
_cell.length_a   1.000
_cell.length_b   1.000
_cell.length_c   1.000
_cell.angle_alpha   90.00
_cell.angle_beta   90.00
_cell.angle_gamma   90.00
#
_symmetry.space_group_name_H-M   'P 1'
#
loop_
_entity.id
_entity.type
_entity.pdbx_description
1 polymer ?
#
loop_
_entity_poly.entity_id
_entity_poly.type
_entity_poly.pdbx_seq_one_letter_code
_entity_poly.pdbx_strand_id
1 'polypeptide(L)'
;MAVLSSRYEAAHKTPKGPGDARPTTLDIVKDNNMTDALAGKTILITGTSSGIGISTAQALYTTGATLYLAARNLPKARQALGSLLDSPRVHLLEVDHNSLASVRKAADEFKSKSDSLSILVCNAGIMAVPTLEKTEDGFESQFGVCHLSHFLLFELLKPLLLKSSTPEFNSRVVMVSSVGHLTGGIYPGSYTFQTEEYGPWKAYGQAKTANIYMANEIERRYGSKGLHANSLMPGGIATGLQTHVDEETKKGWANFTGMKSQDQGAATTVLAAIGKELEGVGGKYLENCQEASAATATDLTGSGQRLTQTEKHDYINADLCLMDAPSKYGIPGAVTRWDELQYSHIVQTLSVHEVIEECNAIETYEEAWECWSLLPHAAGHGCTGEIMLDSTLSPGDPVFYLHHSYLDKLWWDWQQMGKSRFWDMGGPNVPANHNMSSVMYPGPELTYFGDGGANVTTLNRTIFMVGLVANITIGDIMDIRGSYMCNNYMCTNYE
;
A
#
# COMPACT_ATOMS: atom_id res chain seq x y z
N MET A 1 -12.66 -7.28 24.70
CA MET A 1 -12.23 -6.02 25.35
C MET A 1 -12.97 -4.89 24.66
N ALA A 2 -13.57 -3.95 25.40
CA ALA A 2 -14.16 -2.76 24.79
C ALA A 2 -13.04 -1.92 24.18
N VAL A 3 -13.20 -1.51 22.92
CA VAL A 3 -12.32 -0.50 22.28
C VAL A 3 -12.44 0.77 23.12
N LEU A 4 -11.31 1.39 23.47
CA LEU A 4 -11.29 2.70 24.13
C LEU A 4 -11.97 3.71 23.18
N SER A 5 -13.25 3.99 23.40
CA SER A 5 -13.99 5.01 22.64
C SER A 5 -13.37 6.37 22.97
N SER A 6 -12.90 7.05 21.92
CA SER A 6 -12.27 8.35 22.03
C SER A 6 -13.29 9.46 21.84
N ARG A 7 -13.13 10.54 22.62
CA ARG A 7 -13.90 11.77 22.45
C ARG A 7 -13.72 12.42 21.06
N TYR A 8 -12.70 11.99 20.31
CA TYR A 8 -12.38 12.51 18.97
C TYR A 8 -12.98 11.70 17.82
N GLU A 9 -13.67 10.59 18.08
CA GLU A 9 -14.18 9.68 17.05
C GLU A 9 -15.09 10.41 16.05
N ALA A 10 -16.04 11.21 16.54
CA ALA A 10 -16.98 11.93 15.70
C ALA A 10 -16.30 12.90 14.71
N ALA A 11 -15.22 13.55 15.12
CA ALA A 11 -14.48 14.49 14.28
C ALA A 11 -13.77 13.80 13.10
N HIS A 12 -13.52 12.49 13.19
CA HIS A 12 -12.83 11.73 12.15
C HIS A 12 -13.77 11.03 11.16
N LYS A 13 -15.10 11.04 11.39
CA LYS A 13 -16.09 10.37 10.51
C LYS A 13 -16.22 11.02 9.13
N THR A 14 -16.13 12.35 9.06
CA THR A 14 -16.32 13.11 7.82
C THR A 14 -15.22 14.15 7.64
N PRO A 15 -14.00 13.74 7.27
CA PRO A 15 -12.87 14.65 7.13
C PRO A 15 -13.08 15.61 5.96
N LYS A 16 -12.66 16.87 6.14
CA LYS A 16 -12.78 17.97 5.16
C LYS A 16 -11.42 18.56 4.77
N GLY A 17 -10.34 17.82 5.03
CA GLY A 17 -8.97 18.24 4.77
C GLY A 17 -8.31 18.97 5.94
N PRO A 18 -7.12 19.57 5.72
CA PRO A 18 -6.38 20.28 6.75
C PRO A 18 -7.17 21.44 7.38
N GLY A 19 -7.17 21.51 8.72
CA GLY A 19 -7.83 22.58 9.47
C GLY A 19 -9.32 22.37 9.73
N ASP A 20 -9.84 21.17 9.45
CA ASP A 20 -11.19 20.77 9.83
C ASP A 20 -11.34 20.49 11.34
N ALA A 21 -12.46 19.88 11.73
CA ALA A 21 -12.82 19.65 13.14
C ALA A 21 -11.94 18.61 13.86
N ARG A 22 -11.01 17.93 13.18
CA ARG A 22 -10.12 16.95 13.82
C ARG A 22 -9.16 17.66 14.77
N PRO A 23 -8.86 17.05 15.94
CA PRO A 23 -8.12 17.70 17.00
C PRO A 23 -6.71 18.09 16.56
N THR A 24 -6.26 19.23 17.04
CA THR A 24 -4.87 19.68 16.99
C THR A 24 -4.07 19.15 18.17
N THR A 25 -2.75 19.35 18.18
CA THR A 25 -1.94 18.95 19.33
C THR A 25 -2.31 19.69 20.62
N LEU A 26 -2.66 20.97 20.53
CA LEU A 26 -3.04 21.78 21.70
C LEU A 26 -4.42 21.39 22.24
N ASP A 27 -5.34 20.93 21.39
CA ASP A 27 -6.60 20.35 21.85
C ASP A 27 -6.33 19.12 22.73
N ILE A 28 -5.40 18.24 22.31
CA ILE A 28 -5.01 17.07 23.12
C ILE A 28 -4.43 17.49 24.49
N VAL A 29 -3.54 18.48 24.51
CA VAL A 29 -2.95 18.99 25.76
C VAL A 29 -4.04 19.54 26.68
N LYS A 30 -4.94 20.36 26.14
CA LYS A 30 -6.03 21.02 26.88
C LYS A 30 -7.02 19.99 27.42
N ASP A 31 -7.52 19.09 26.58
CA ASP A 31 -8.56 18.12 26.93
C ASP A 31 -8.10 17.08 27.95
N ASN A 32 -6.77 16.87 28.04
CA ASN A 32 -6.14 16.05 29.07
C ASN A 32 -5.70 16.83 30.30
N ASN A 33 -5.89 18.15 30.35
CA ASN A 33 -5.41 19.03 31.42
C ASN A 33 -3.90 18.84 31.68
N MET A 34 -3.09 18.94 30.62
CA MET A 34 -1.65 18.66 30.66
C MET A 34 -0.76 19.90 30.60
N THR A 35 -1.32 21.10 30.48
CA THR A 35 -0.55 22.35 30.59
C THR A 35 0.18 22.41 31.93
N ASP A 36 1.50 22.62 31.90
CA ASP A 36 2.41 22.62 33.06
C ASP A 36 2.41 21.36 33.95
N ALA A 37 1.69 20.30 33.58
CA ALA A 37 1.50 19.10 34.40
C ALA A 37 2.73 18.17 34.43
N LEU A 38 3.69 18.35 33.53
CA LEU A 38 4.90 17.54 33.38
C LEU A 38 6.18 18.31 33.77
N ALA A 39 6.05 19.37 34.58
CA ALA A 39 7.20 20.05 35.17
C ALA A 39 8.12 19.03 35.89
N GLY A 40 9.42 19.10 35.61
CA GLY A 40 10.42 18.16 36.15
C GLY A 40 10.48 16.79 35.46
N LYS A 41 9.64 16.54 34.45
CA LYS A 41 9.77 15.37 33.57
C LYS A 41 10.60 15.73 32.33
N THR A 42 11.28 14.73 31.77
CA THR A 42 12.15 14.89 30.59
C THR A 42 11.60 14.10 29.41
N ILE A 43 11.56 14.71 28.23
CA ILE A 43 11.04 14.12 26.99
C ILE A 43 12.12 14.20 25.91
N LEU A 44 12.40 13.09 25.23
CA LEU A 44 13.25 13.04 24.04
C LEU A 44 12.40 12.80 22.79
N ILE A 45 12.51 13.66 21.78
CA ILE A 45 11.78 13.56 20.51
C ILE A 45 12.78 13.51 19.36
N THR A 46 12.69 12.48 18.52
CA THR A 46 13.52 12.35 17.31
C THR A 46 12.84 12.95 16.08
N GLY A 47 13.61 13.47 15.13
CA GLY A 47 13.06 14.00 13.87
C GLY A 47 12.37 15.36 14.00
N THR A 48 12.96 16.28 14.78
CA THR A 48 12.35 17.59 15.11
C THR A 48 12.75 18.73 14.17
N SER A 49 13.31 18.43 12.99
CA SER A 49 13.72 19.43 11.99
C SER A 49 12.71 19.66 10.87
N SER A 50 11.60 18.92 10.83
CA SER A 50 10.53 19.06 9.84
C SER A 50 9.25 18.34 10.26
N GLY A 51 8.12 18.74 9.67
CA GLY A 51 6.85 18.02 9.77
C GLY A 51 6.30 17.91 11.19
N ILE A 52 5.63 16.79 11.47
CA ILE A 52 4.88 16.57 12.71
C ILE A 52 5.77 16.57 13.98
N GLY A 53 7.08 16.34 13.84
CA GLY A 53 8.01 16.42 14.97
C GLY A 53 8.12 17.83 15.56
N ILE A 54 7.93 18.88 14.75
CA ILE A 54 7.92 20.28 15.20
C ILE A 54 6.66 20.55 16.02
N SER A 55 5.48 20.23 15.47
CA SER A 55 4.20 20.40 16.17
C SER A 55 4.15 19.59 17.48
N THR A 56 4.69 18.36 17.46
CA THR A 56 4.81 17.53 18.67
C THR A 56 5.69 18.22 19.72
N ALA A 57 6.84 18.78 19.34
CA ALA A 57 7.71 19.50 20.26
C ALA A 57 7.06 20.76 20.83
N GLN A 58 6.39 21.56 20.00
CA GLN A 58 5.68 22.76 20.41
C GLN A 58 4.57 22.46 21.43
N ALA A 59 3.80 21.40 21.20
CA ALA A 59 2.74 21.00 22.11
C ALA A 59 3.28 20.46 23.43
N LEU A 60 4.24 19.53 23.38
CA LEU A 60 4.82 18.93 24.59
C LEU A 60 5.59 19.96 25.42
N TYR A 61 6.08 21.04 24.82
CA TYR A 61 6.69 22.15 25.57
C TYR A 61 5.72 22.84 26.52
N THR A 62 4.44 22.97 26.13
CA THR A 62 3.38 23.59 26.95
C THR A 62 3.02 22.78 28.19
N THR A 63 3.47 21.53 28.27
CA THR A 63 3.28 20.68 29.46
C THR A 63 4.25 21.00 30.59
N GLY A 64 5.18 21.94 30.40
CA GLY A 64 6.20 22.30 31.39
C GLY A 64 7.41 21.35 31.42
N ALA A 65 7.40 20.27 30.63
CA ALA A 65 8.51 19.31 30.55
C ALA A 65 9.81 19.92 29.99
N THR A 66 10.94 19.31 30.34
CA THR A 66 12.23 19.55 29.68
C THR A 66 12.30 18.72 28.41
N LEU A 67 12.60 19.35 27.27
CA LEU A 67 12.63 18.71 25.96
C LEU A 67 14.05 18.57 25.44
N TYR A 68 14.38 17.36 24.97
CA TYR A 68 15.52 17.09 24.11
C TYR A 68 15.00 16.83 22.70
N LEU A 69 15.37 17.69 21.77
CA LEU A 69 14.88 17.70 20.40
C LEU A 69 16.01 17.22 19.48
N ALA A 70 15.87 16.00 18.99
CA ALA A 70 16.89 15.30 18.22
C ALA A 70 16.69 15.47 16.71
N ALA A 71 17.75 15.88 16.01
CA ALA A 71 17.76 16.01 14.56
C ALA A 71 19.16 15.80 13.97
N ARG A 72 19.22 15.30 12.74
CA ARG A 72 20.48 15.18 11.98
C ARG A 72 21.06 16.54 11.59
N ASN A 73 20.23 17.43 11.05
CA ASN A 73 20.67 18.75 10.59
C ASN A 73 20.29 19.80 11.64
N LEU A 74 21.23 20.14 12.53
CA LEU A 74 21.02 21.12 13.58
C LEU A 74 20.68 22.53 13.06
N PRO A 75 21.36 23.09 12.02
CA PRO A 75 20.96 24.38 11.45
C PRO A 75 19.48 24.42 11.00
N LYS A 76 19.02 23.38 10.30
CA LYS A 76 17.62 23.25 9.87
C LYS A 76 16.68 23.14 11.08
N ALA A 77 17.06 22.36 12.10
CA ALA A 77 16.27 22.26 13.33
C ALA A 77 16.16 23.61 14.05
N ARG A 78 17.25 24.39 14.13
CA ARG A 78 17.24 25.74 14.72
C ARG A 78 16.29 26.68 14.02
N GLN A 79 16.32 26.69 12.68
CA GLN A 79 15.39 27.49 11.89
C GLN A 79 13.93 27.07 12.12
N ALA A 80 13.67 25.76 12.15
CA ALA A 80 12.32 25.22 12.25
C ALA A 80 11.70 25.40 13.64
N LEU A 81 12.50 25.28 14.71
CA LEU A 81 12.04 25.37 16.09
C LEU A 81 12.01 26.82 16.61
N GLY A 82 12.79 27.72 16.01
CA GLY A 82 12.76 29.15 16.27
C GLY A 82 12.88 29.48 17.76
N SER A 83 11.98 30.33 18.25
CA SER A 83 11.97 30.83 19.63
C SER A 83 11.74 29.75 20.69
N LEU A 84 11.31 28.55 20.31
CA LEU A 84 11.21 27.43 21.25
C LEU A 84 12.57 27.12 21.90
N LEU A 85 13.67 27.33 21.15
CA LEU A 85 15.03 27.08 21.61
C LEU A 85 15.58 28.16 22.54
N ASP A 86 14.90 29.30 22.68
CA ASP A 86 15.31 30.35 23.62
C ASP A 86 15.01 29.95 25.07
N SER A 87 14.17 28.93 25.26
CA SER A 87 13.83 28.40 26.58
C SER A 87 14.95 27.53 27.14
N PRO A 88 15.34 27.71 28.41
CA PRO A 88 16.37 26.87 29.04
C PRO A 88 15.93 25.41 29.23
N ARG A 89 14.64 25.10 29.04
CA ARG A 89 14.08 23.74 29.10
C ARG A 89 14.21 22.99 27.78
N VAL A 90 14.70 23.61 26.71
CA VAL A 90 14.75 23.00 25.38
C VAL A 90 16.19 22.85 24.93
N HIS A 91 16.58 21.61 24.65
CA HIS A 91 17.93 21.24 24.27
C HIS A 91 17.92 20.58 22.89
N LEU A 92 18.88 20.94 22.04
CA LEU A 92 19.11 20.23 20.79
C LEU A 92 20.10 19.08 21.00
N LEU A 93 19.82 17.96 20.33
CA LEU A 93 20.69 16.80 20.29
C LEU A 93 20.93 16.41 18.82
N GLU A 94 22.18 16.22 18.43
CA GLU A 94 22.50 15.75 17.08
C GLU A 94 22.33 14.23 17.00
N VAL A 95 21.51 13.75 16.08
CA VAL A 95 21.33 12.31 15.84
C VAL A 95 21.19 12.07 14.34
N ASP A 96 22.13 11.32 13.77
CA ASP A 96 21.95 10.74 12.45
C ASP A 96 21.51 9.28 12.59
N HIS A 97 20.25 9.01 12.26
CA HIS A 97 19.68 7.67 12.31
C HIS A 97 20.22 6.74 11.21
N ASN A 98 21.01 7.26 10.27
CA ASN A 98 21.74 6.45 9.29
C ASN A 98 23.04 5.81 9.85
N SER A 99 23.38 6.11 11.12
CA SER A 99 24.64 5.69 11.76
C SER A 99 24.40 5.25 13.20
N LEU A 100 24.59 3.97 13.51
CA LEU A 100 24.46 3.47 14.89
C LEU A 100 25.53 4.06 15.82
N ALA A 101 26.69 4.46 15.28
CA ALA A 101 27.69 5.21 16.03
C ALA A 101 27.16 6.59 16.46
N SER A 102 26.47 7.30 15.56
CA SER A 102 25.81 8.58 15.88
C SER A 102 24.74 8.41 16.96
N VAL A 103 23.93 7.34 16.88
CA VAL A 103 22.93 7.00 17.92
C VAL A 103 23.57 6.77 19.29
N ARG A 104 24.70 6.05 19.36
CA ARG A 104 25.42 5.83 20.62
C ARG A 104 25.94 7.13 21.21
N LYS A 105 26.59 7.95 20.38
CA LYS A 105 27.10 9.28 20.78
C LYS A 105 25.99 10.16 21.34
N ALA A 106 24.84 10.19 20.67
CA ALA A 106 23.68 10.95 21.11
C ALA A 106 23.13 10.46 22.45
N ALA A 107 23.03 9.14 22.65
CA ALA A 107 22.59 8.58 23.92
C ALA A 107 23.58 8.93 25.06
N ASP A 108 24.89 8.89 24.80
CA ASP A 108 25.91 9.29 25.78
C ASP A 108 25.85 10.78 26.09
N GLU A 109 25.68 11.63 25.08
CA GLU A 109 25.49 13.06 25.26
C GLU A 109 24.22 13.35 26.07
N PHE A 110 23.10 12.69 25.78
CA PHE A 110 21.86 12.82 26.55
C PHE A 110 22.10 12.45 28.03
N LYS A 111 22.70 11.27 28.30
CA LYS A 111 23.00 10.80 29.66
C LYS A 111 23.97 11.70 30.42
N SER A 112 24.82 12.46 29.73
CA SER A 112 25.71 13.43 30.38
C SER A 112 25.01 14.73 30.80
N LYS A 113 23.83 15.01 30.24
CA LYS A 113 23.04 16.24 30.49
C LYS A 113 21.76 16.00 31.30
N SER A 114 21.22 14.78 31.27
CA SER A 114 20.02 14.39 32.00
C SER A 114 20.18 13.04 32.68
N ASP A 115 19.71 12.94 33.92
CA ASP A 115 19.65 11.70 34.69
C ASP A 115 18.23 11.10 34.72
N SER A 116 17.31 11.68 33.93
CA SER A 116 15.91 11.29 33.80
C SER A 116 15.45 11.29 32.34
N LEU A 117 14.53 10.40 32.02
CA LEU A 117 13.80 10.34 30.75
C LEU A 117 12.45 9.70 31.02
N SER A 118 11.37 10.45 30.88
CA SER A 118 10.01 9.98 31.16
C SER A 118 9.26 9.60 29.89
N ILE A 119 9.52 10.27 28.77
CA ILE A 119 8.87 9.97 27.48
C ILE A 119 9.91 9.95 26.37
N LEU A 120 9.92 8.89 25.56
CA LEU A 120 10.69 8.78 24.33
C LEU A 120 9.75 8.76 23.12
N VAL A 121 9.89 9.69 22.19
CA VAL A 121 9.14 9.73 20.93
C VAL A 121 10.06 9.40 19.75
N CYS A 122 9.89 8.20 19.20
CA CYS A 122 10.59 7.68 18.02
C CYS A 122 9.83 8.07 16.75
N ASN A 123 10.08 9.27 16.24
CA ASN A 123 9.38 9.91 15.14
C ASN A 123 10.21 10.03 13.85
N ALA A 124 11.55 10.05 13.93
CA ALA A 124 12.39 10.19 12.74
C ALA A 124 12.12 9.08 11.70
N GLY A 125 12.27 9.40 10.41
CA GLY A 125 12.08 8.39 9.37
C GLY A 125 12.31 8.92 7.98
N ILE A 126 12.44 7.97 7.06
CA ILE A 126 12.49 8.14 5.61
C ILE A 126 11.44 7.23 4.99
N MET A 127 11.06 7.46 3.74
CA MET A 127 9.95 6.76 3.11
C MET A 127 10.17 6.59 1.61
N ALA A 128 9.79 5.42 1.11
CA ALA A 128 9.73 5.08 -0.30
C ALA A 128 11.05 5.39 -1.04
N VAL A 129 12.18 5.03 -0.43
CA VAL A 129 13.50 5.23 -1.04
C VAL A 129 13.54 4.43 -2.37
N PRO A 130 13.84 5.05 -3.53
CA PRO A 130 13.58 4.42 -4.82
C PRO A 130 14.44 3.19 -5.10
N THR A 131 15.64 3.14 -4.55
CA THR A 131 16.63 2.07 -4.75
C THR A 131 17.01 1.43 -3.42
N LEU A 132 17.57 0.22 -3.49
CA LEU A 132 18.12 -0.46 -2.31
C LEU A 132 19.38 0.28 -1.84
N GLU A 133 19.21 1.19 -0.89
CA GLU A 133 20.30 1.91 -0.23
C GLU A 133 20.66 1.26 1.10
N LYS A 134 21.91 1.46 1.55
CA LYS A 134 22.39 0.96 2.83
C LYS A 134 22.75 2.09 3.78
N THR A 135 22.52 1.88 5.07
CA THR A 135 23.05 2.72 6.14
C THR A 135 24.57 2.61 6.24
N GLU A 136 25.21 3.48 7.03
CA GLU A 136 26.65 3.38 7.30
C GLU A 136 27.04 2.01 7.88
N ASP A 137 26.13 1.40 8.64
CA ASP A 137 26.30 0.08 9.25
C ASP A 137 25.89 -1.09 8.33
N GLY A 138 25.51 -0.82 7.08
CA GLY A 138 25.24 -1.84 6.07
C GLY A 138 23.82 -2.44 6.06
N PHE A 139 22.86 -1.86 6.81
CA PHE A 139 21.46 -2.27 6.79
C PHE A 139 20.68 -1.58 5.68
N GLU A 140 19.57 -2.16 5.20
CA GLU A 140 18.66 -1.44 4.30
C GLU A 140 18.21 -0.12 4.94
N SER A 141 18.22 0.97 4.18
CA SER A 141 18.17 2.33 4.73
C SER A 141 16.86 2.64 5.47
N GLN A 142 15.70 2.22 4.97
CA GLN A 142 14.42 2.50 5.62
C GLN A 142 14.28 1.72 6.93
N PHE A 143 14.65 0.44 6.96
CA PHE A 143 14.67 -0.39 8.16
C PHE A 143 15.72 0.08 9.18
N GLY A 144 16.92 0.42 8.70
CA GLY A 144 18.00 0.95 9.53
C GLY A 144 17.62 2.27 10.21
N VAL A 145 17.16 3.25 9.41
CA VAL A 145 16.79 4.59 9.89
C VAL A 145 15.52 4.56 10.72
N CYS A 146 14.43 3.93 10.25
CA CYS A 146 13.14 4.02 10.93
C CYS A 146 13.01 3.09 12.14
N HIS A 147 13.74 1.97 12.17
CA HIS A 147 13.58 0.94 13.19
C HIS A 147 14.87 0.65 13.96
N LEU A 148 15.95 0.16 13.33
CA LEU A 148 17.14 -0.31 14.07
C LEU A 148 17.81 0.80 14.89
N SER A 149 17.88 2.01 14.34
CA SER A 149 18.42 3.17 15.04
C SER A 149 17.60 3.53 16.29
N HIS A 150 16.26 3.44 16.22
CA HIS A 150 15.36 3.69 17.34
C HIS A 150 15.38 2.56 18.36
N PHE A 151 15.49 1.30 17.90
CA PHE A 151 15.68 0.15 18.76
C PHE A 151 16.94 0.31 19.60
N LEU A 152 18.07 0.67 18.97
CA LEU A 152 19.32 0.92 19.68
C LEU A 152 19.19 2.11 20.66
N LEU A 153 18.58 3.22 20.23
CA LEU A 153 18.38 4.39 21.08
C LEU A 153 17.55 4.04 22.32
N PHE A 154 16.46 3.28 22.14
CA PHE A 154 15.65 2.77 23.24
C PHE A 154 16.48 1.89 24.18
N GLU A 155 17.21 0.89 23.67
CA GLU A 155 17.99 -0.01 24.52
C GLU A 155 19.04 0.73 25.36
N LEU A 156 19.66 1.77 24.79
CA LEU A 156 20.65 2.60 25.49
C LEU A 156 20.03 3.52 26.57
N LEU A 157 18.79 3.97 26.38
CA LEU A 157 18.11 4.92 27.27
C LEU A 157 17.06 4.29 28.19
N LYS A 158 16.68 3.03 27.93
CA LYS A 158 15.72 2.24 28.71
C LYS A 158 15.99 2.25 30.22
N PRO A 159 17.25 2.16 30.72
CA PRO A 159 17.49 2.27 32.16
C PRO A 159 16.98 3.58 32.78
N LEU A 160 17.07 4.70 32.04
CA LEU A 160 16.54 5.99 32.50
C LEU A 160 15.01 6.02 32.45
N LEU A 161 14.39 5.43 31.42
CA LEU A 161 12.93 5.28 31.33
C LEU A 161 12.38 4.48 32.52
N LEU A 162 12.98 3.33 32.82
CA LEU A 162 12.59 2.51 33.97
C LEU A 162 12.81 3.26 35.29
N LYS A 163 13.94 3.96 35.46
CA LYS A 163 14.25 4.77 36.64
C LYS A 163 13.25 5.92 36.84
N SER A 164 12.78 6.53 35.75
CA SER A 164 11.93 7.73 35.78
C SER A 164 10.45 7.44 35.93
N SER A 165 10.05 6.17 35.80
CA SER A 165 8.68 5.72 36.03
C SER A 165 8.33 5.76 37.51
N THR A 166 7.19 6.35 37.84
CA THR A 166 6.65 6.39 39.21
C THR A 166 5.19 5.92 39.21
N PRO A 167 4.59 5.61 40.38
CA PRO A 167 3.17 5.28 40.47
C PRO A 167 2.24 6.37 39.95
N GLU A 168 2.65 7.64 40.03
CA GLU A 168 1.88 8.81 39.59
C GLU A 168 2.07 9.14 38.11
N PHE A 169 3.18 8.66 37.50
CA PHE A 169 3.48 8.86 36.10
C PHE A 169 4.38 7.75 35.58
N ASN A 170 3.79 6.83 34.80
CA ASN A 170 4.51 5.79 34.12
C ASN A 170 5.28 6.34 32.92
N SER A 171 6.49 5.83 32.71
CA SER A 171 7.28 6.24 31.56
C SER A 171 6.73 5.64 30.27
N ARG A 172 6.88 6.38 29.16
CA ARG A 172 6.25 6.03 27.88
C ARG A 172 7.23 6.01 26.72
N VAL A 173 7.05 5.05 25.81
CA VAL A 173 7.70 5.04 24.49
C VAL A 173 6.64 5.14 23.40
N VAL A 174 6.80 6.10 22.51
CA VAL A 174 5.90 6.33 21.38
C VAL A 174 6.62 5.99 20.09
N MET A 175 6.16 4.93 19.42
CA MET A 175 6.71 4.47 18.14
C MET A 175 5.85 4.98 16.98
N VAL A 176 6.34 5.95 16.21
CA VAL A 176 5.61 6.43 15.02
C VAL A 176 5.76 5.42 13.88
N SER A 177 4.64 4.75 13.58
CA SER A 177 4.44 3.85 12.47
C SER A 177 3.76 4.59 11.29
N SER A 178 2.96 3.90 10.48
CA SER A 178 2.23 4.44 9.33
C SER A 178 1.21 3.41 8.85
N VAL A 179 0.18 3.83 8.11
CA VAL A 179 -0.66 2.90 7.32
C VAL A 179 0.17 2.05 6.35
N GLY A 180 1.36 2.54 5.95
CA GLY A 180 2.32 1.77 5.16
C GLY A 180 2.75 0.44 5.79
N HIS A 181 2.54 0.19 7.09
CA HIS A 181 2.77 -1.13 7.67
C HIS A 181 1.95 -2.24 6.97
N LEU A 182 0.82 -1.88 6.35
CA LEU A 182 -0.01 -2.80 5.58
C LEU A 182 0.62 -3.26 4.25
N THR A 183 1.61 -2.52 3.73
CA THR A 183 2.28 -2.84 2.45
C THR A 183 3.46 -3.79 2.61
N GLY A 184 3.82 -4.19 3.83
CA GLY A 184 4.96 -5.07 4.07
C GLY A 184 5.01 -5.63 5.49
N GLY A 185 5.14 -6.96 5.60
CA GLY A 185 5.39 -7.64 6.86
C GLY A 185 6.87 -7.64 7.24
N ILE A 186 7.20 -8.35 8.32
CA ILE A 186 8.59 -8.71 8.62
C ILE A 186 8.98 -9.90 7.76
N TYR A 187 10.18 -9.85 7.16
CA TYR A 187 10.78 -10.95 6.40
C TYR A 187 11.96 -11.52 7.19
N PRO A 188 11.74 -12.52 8.08
CA PRO A 188 12.82 -13.14 8.84
C PRO A 188 13.91 -13.68 7.90
N GLY A 189 15.16 -13.39 8.20
CA GLY A 189 16.30 -13.79 7.36
C GLY A 189 16.58 -12.89 6.17
N SER A 190 15.72 -11.91 5.87
CA SER A 190 15.92 -10.94 4.77
C SER A 190 15.63 -9.49 5.18
N TYR A 191 16.02 -9.12 6.41
CA TYR A 191 15.82 -7.76 6.92
C TYR A 191 16.48 -6.66 6.07
N THR A 192 17.47 -7.04 5.28
CA THR A 192 18.29 -6.17 4.42
C THR A 192 18.05 -6.42 2.92
N PHE A 193 17.00 -7.16 2.56
CA PHE A 193 16.68 -7.54 1.17
C PHE A 193 17.84 -8.23 0.46
N GLN A 194 18.53 -9.15 1.16
CA GLN A 194 19.64 -9.93 0.59
C GLN A 194 19.14 -11.09 -0.28
N THR A 195 17.94 -11.60 0.02
CA THR A 195 17.34 -12.77 -0.65
C THR A 195 16.02 -12.44 -1.35
N GLU A 196 15.56 -11.21 -1.21
CA GLU A 196 14.24 -10.73 -1.63
C GLU A 196 14.42 -9.54 -2.56
N GLU A 197 13.59 -9.43 -3.58
CA GLU A 197 13.56 -8.23 -4.41
C GLU A 197 13.13 -7.02 -3.56
N TYR A 198 13.88 -5.92 -3.73
CA TYR A 198 13.61 -4.66 -3.06
C TYR A 198 12.40 -3.97 -3.68
N GLY A 199 11.45 -3.59 -2.84
CA GLY A 199 10.36 -2.70 -3.21
C GLY A 199 10.33 -1.50 -2.26
N PRO A 200 10.27 -0.23 -2.75
CA PRO A 200 10.29 0.95 -1.90
C PRO A 200 9.22 0.93 -0.79
N TRP A 201 7.99 0.55 -1.14
CA TRP A 201 6.86 0.42 -0.20
C TRP A 201 6.93 -0.86 0.63
N LYS A 202 7.53 -1.93 0.11
CA LYS A 202 7.75 -3.19 0.84
C LYS A 202 8.73 -2.97 2.00
N ALA A 203 9.84 -2.29 1.74
CA ALA A 203 10.85 -1.94 2.73
C ALA A 203 10.31 -0.93 3.77
N TYR A 204 9.59 0.09 3.32
CA TYR A 204 8.92 1.01 4.24
C TYR A 204 7.93 0.29 5.16
N GLY A 205 7.08 -0.58 4.58
CA GLY A 205 6.10 -1.36 5.34
C GLY A 205 6.75 -2.27 6.36
N GLN A 206 7.83 -2.97 5.99
CA GLN A 206 8.63 -3.77 6.93
C GLN A 206 9.11 -2.93 8.13
N ALA A 207 9.67 -1.75 7.88
CA ALA A 207 10.16 -0.88 8.95
C ALA A 207 9.02 -0.38 9.86
N LYS A 208 7.86 -0.06 9.29
CA LYS A 208 6.69 0.44 10.05
C LYS A 208 5.97 -0.68 10.81
N THR A 209 5.94 -1.90 10.27
CA THR A 209 5.52 -3.10 10.99
C THR A 209 6.46 -3.39 12.17
N ALA A 210 7.78 -3.26 11.99
CA ALA A 210 8.76 -3.46 13.05
C ALA A 210 8.58 -2.47 14.22
N ASN A 211 8.17 -1.24 13.93
CA ASN A 211 7.85 -0.25 14.97
C ASN A 211 6.64 -0.65 15.83
N ILE A 212 5.62 -1.29 15.23
CA ILE A 212 4.47 -1.84 15.96
C ILE A 212 4.94 -2.98 16.87
N TYR A 213 5.73 -3.91 16.33
CA TYR A 213 6.26 -5.04 17.10
C TYR A 213 7.16 -4.59 18.25
N MET A 214 7.97 -3.55 18.04
CA MET A 214 8.80 -2.96 19.09
C MET A 214 7.94 -2.40 20.24
N ALA A 215 6.88 -1.64 19.94
CA ALA A 215 6.00 -1.12 20.99
C ALA A 215 5.34 -2.27 21.78
N ASN A 216 4.80 -3.28 21.09
CA ASN A 216 4.19 -4.43 21.72
C ASN A 216 5.18 -5.23 22.58
N GLU A 217 6.43 -5.38 22.13
CA GLU A 217 7.45 -6.11 22.86
C GLU A 217 7.97 -5.33 24.08
N ILE A 218 8.06 -4.00 23.99
CA ILE A 218 8.37 -3.16 25.15
C ILE A 218 7.26 -3.30 26.20
N GLU A 219 5.99 -3.23 25.80
CA GLU A 219 4.87 -3.43 26.72
C GLU A 219 4.94 -4.81 27.37
N ARG A 220 5.09 -5.87 26.57
CA ARG A 220 5.15 -7.25 27.06
C ARG A 220 6.27 -7.47 28.09
N ARG A 221 7.42 -6.83 27.91
CA ARG A 221 8.60 -7.01 28.78
C ARG A 221 8.63 -6.06 29.98
N TYR A 222 8.11 -4.85 29.83
CA TYR A 222 8.36 -3.76 30.78
C TYR A 222 7.10 -3.03 31.25
N GLY A 223 5.92 -3.32 30.72
CA GLY A 223 4.66 -2.73 31.17
C GLY A 223 4.40 -2.98 32.67
N SER A 224 4.70 -4.19 33.15
CA SER A 224 4.66 -4.53 34.59
C SER A 224 5.65 -3.76 35.47
N LYS A 225 6.60 -3.05 34.85
CA LYS A 225 7.59 -2.18 35.51
C LYS A 225 7.26 -0.69 35.31
N GLY A 226 6.05 -0.37 34.86
CA GLY A 226 5.60 0.99 34.60
C GLY A 226 6.26 1.64 33.38
N LEU A 227 6.76 0.86 32.42
CA LEU A 227 7.23 1.37 31.13
C LEU A 227 6.31 0.87 30.03
N HIS A 228 5.45 1.76 29.55
CA HIS A 228 4.45 1.44 28.54
C HIS A 228 4.88 1.93 27.18
N ALA A 229 4.52 1.19 26.13
CA ALA A 229 4.82 1.60 24.78
C ALA A 229 3.62 1.45 23.86
N ASN A 230 3.36 2.49 23.08
CA ASN A 230 2.30 2.49 22.07
C ASN A 230 2.89 2.85 20.72
N SER A 231 2.30 2.29 19.68
CA SER A 231 2.60 2.64 18.29
C SER A 231 1.42 3.37 17.68
N LEU A 232 1.65 4.14 16.62
CA LEU A 232 0.58 4.91 15.99
C LEU A 232 0.81 5.18 14.51
N MET A 233 -0.26 5.50 13.78
CA MET A 233 -0.16 6.22 12.52
C MET A 233 -0.67 7.67 12.66
N PRO A 234 0.03 8.66 12.09
CA PRO A 234 -0.33 10.07 12.24
C PRO A 234 -1.42 10.52 11.23
N GLY A 235 -1.43 9.92 10.05
CA GLY A 235 -2.40 10.14 8.96
C GLY A 235 -1.68 10.46 7.66
N GLY A 236 -2.43 10.89 6.65
CA GLY A 236 -1.85 11.52 5.46
C GLY A 236 -1.50 12.98 5.75
N ILE A 237 -0.21 13.32 5.80
CA ILE A 237 0.27 14.69 6.02
C ILE A 237 1.30 15.06 4.97
N ALA A 238 1.08 16.19 4.30
CA ALA A 238 2.06 16.78 3.41
C ALA A 238 3.28 17.27 4.22
N THR A 239 4.37 16.52 4.16
CA THR A 239 5.63 16.83 4.86
C THR A 239 6.82 16.49 3.97
N GLY A 240 8.02 16.88 4.40
CA GLY A 240 9.27 16.45 3.75
C GLY A 240 9.53 14.94 3.78
N LEU A 241 8.70 14.13 4.43
CA LEU A 241 8.81 12.67 4.37
C LEU A 241 8.54 12.11 2.96
N GLN A 242 7.74 12.83 2.16
CA GLN A 242 7.29 12.40 0.83
C GLN A 242 8.28 12.75 -0.29
N THR A 243 9.53 13.12 0.03
CA THR A 243 10.52 13.57 -0.98
C THR A 243 10.76 12.56 -2.09
N HIS A 244 10.66 11.25 -1.82
CA HIS A 244 10.87 10.19 -2.82
C HIS A 244 9.58 9.62 -3.43
N VAL A 245 8.41 10.12 -3.02
CA VAL A 245 7.14 9.75 -3.65
C VAL A 245 7.03 10.48 -4.99
N ASP A 246 6.52 9.80 -6.02
CA ASP A 246 6.29 10.38 -7.33
C ASP A 246 5.18 11.46 -7.30
N GLU A 247 5.22 12.38 -8.25
CA GLU A 247 4.31 13.54 -8.26
C GLU A 247 2.86 13.17 -8.56
N GLU A 248 2.60 12.05 -9.23
CA GLU A 248 1.25 11.58 -9.53
C GLU A 248 0.57 11.08 -8.25
N THR A 249 1.25 10.24 -7.48
CA THR A 249 0.80 9.79 -6.17
C THR A 249 0.56 10.97 -5.22
N LYS A 250 1.46 11.96 -5.18
CA LYS A 250 1.27 13.18 -4.37
C LYS A 250 0.03 13.98 -4.77
N LYS A 251 -0.21 14.15 -6.08
CA LYS A 251 -1.41 14.83 -6.60
C LYS A 251 -2.69 14.07 -6.23
N GLY A 252 -2.67 12.74 -6.29
CA GLY A 252 -3.77 11.90 -5.83
C GLY A 252 -4.13 12.16 -4.37
N TRP A 253 -3.12 12.25 -3.49
CA TRP A 253 -3.33 12.54 -2.08
C TRP A 253 -3.78 13.98 -1.81
N ALA A 254 -3.31 14.96 -2.60
CA ALA A 254 -3.72 16.36 -2.43
C ALA A 254 -5.24 16.55 -2.61
N ASN A 255 -5.87 15.71 -3.43
CA ASN A 255 -7.32 15.72 -3.66
C ASN A 255 -8.11 14.88 -2.63
N PHE A 256 -7.43 14.17 -1.74
CA PHE A 256 -8.05 13.34 -0.72
C PHE A 256 -8.40 14.17 0.53
N THR A 257 -9.69 14.21 0.86
CA THR A 257 -10.18 14.98 2.03
C THR A 257 -9.71 14.42 3.36
N GLY A 258 -9.16 13.19 3.41
CA GLY A 258 -8.57 12.62 4.62
C GLY A 258 -7.21 13.22 5.02
N MET A 259 -6.58 14.06 4.18
CA MET A 259 -5.33 14.74 4.51
C MET A 259 -5.48 15.63 5.75
N LYS A 260 -4.45 15.67 6.60
CA LYS A 260 -4.40 16.46 7.84
C LYS A 260 -3.39 17.60 7.73
N SER A 261 -3.59 18.67 8.50
CA SER A 261 -2.51 19.63 8.77
C SER A 261 -1.37 18.95 9.55
N GLN A 262 -0.18 19.56 9.59
CA GLN A 262 0.93 19.02 10.39
C GLN A 262 0.56 18.90 11.87
N ASP A 263 -0.20 19.87 12.38
CA ASP A 263 -0.62 19.90 13.77
C ASP A 263 -1.68 18.82 14.07
N GLN A 264 -2.68 18.64 13.19
CA GLN A 264 -3.64 17.54 13.29
C GLN A 264 -2.97 16.16 13.14
N GLY A 265 -1.91 16.05 12.34
CA GLY A 265 -1.12 14.83 12.18
C GLY A 265 -0.32 14.47 13.44
N ALA A 266 0.16 15.47 14.17
CA ALA A 266 0.89 15.27 15.41
C ALA A 266 -0.01 14.94 16.63
N ALA A 267 -1.32 15.20 16.54
CA ALA A 267 -2.26 15.02 17.65
C ALA A 267 -2.24 13.59 18.24
N THR A 268 -2.24 12.55 17.42
CA THR A 268 -2.17 11.15 17.90
C THR A 268 -0.84 10.86 18.62
N THR A 269 0.26 11.46 18.17
CA THR A 269 1.57 11.35 18.83
C THR A 269 1.56 12.01 20.20
N VAL A 270 0.97 13.20 20.30
CA VAL A 270 0.81 13.88 21.59
C VAL A 270 -0.11 13.08 22.51
N LEU A 271 -1.19 12.51 21.99
CA LEU A 271 -2.07 11.64 22.79
C LEU A 271 -1.32 10.41 23.33
N ALA A 272 -0.57 9.71 22.48
CA ALA A 272 0.28 8.60 22.93
C ALA A 272 1.27 9.02 24.03
N ALA A 273 1.84 10.21 23.90
CA ALA A 273 2.83 10.73 24.84
C ALA A 273 2.24 11.15 26.19
N ILE A 274 1.06 11.77 26.23
CA ILE A 274 0.55 12.46 27.43
C ILE A 274 -0.93 12.21 27.77
N GLY A 275 -1.65 11.45 26.94
CA GLY A 275 -3.07 11.13 27.15
C GLY A 275 -3.28 10.40 28.47
N LYS A 276 -4.21 10.88 29.29
CA LYS A 276 -4.53 10.28 30.59
C LYS A 276 -5.22 8.94 30.43
N GLU A 277 -5.96 8.76 29.34
CA GLU A 277 -6.58 7.49 28.98
C GLU A 277 -5.57 6.39 28.63
N LEU A 278 -4.30 6.73 28.45
CA LEU A 278 -3.20 5.80 28.17
C LEU A 278 -2.25 5.62 29.36
N GLU A 279 -2.55 6.20 30.53
CA GLU A 279 -1.76 5.98 31.74
C GLU A 279 -1.89 4.51 32.19
N GLY A 280 -0.77 3.81 32.38
CA GLY A 280 -0.76 2.38 32.66
C GLY A 280 -1.17 1.47 31.49
N VAL A 281 -1.37 2.01 30.28
CA VAL A 281 -1.86 1.27 29.11
C VAL A 281 -0.85 1.35 27.96
N GLY A 282 -0.33 0.19 27.57
CA GLY A 282 0.52 0.05 26.38
C GLY A 282 0.11 -1.10 25.46
N GLY A 283 0.95 -1.37 24.46
CA GLY A 283 0.74 -2.41 23.45
C GLY A 283 -0.38 -2.08 22.46
N LYS A 284 -0.77 -0.80 22.36
CA LYS A 284 -1.83 -0.34 21.46
C LYS A 284 -1.26 0.21 20.16
N TYR A 285 -2.01 0.01 19.09
CA TYR A 285 -1.83 0.73 17.84
C TYR A 285 -2.89 1.82 17.77
N LEU A 286 -2.45 3.08 17.67
CA LEU A 286 -3.32 4.23 17.69
C LEU A 286 -3.46 4.85 16.31
N GLU A 287 -4.66 5.31 16.02
CA GLU A 287 -4.99 6.04 14.82
C GLU A 287 -6.05 7.07 15.20
N ASN A 288 -6.00 8.28 14.61
CA ASN A 288 -7.07 9.26 14.78
C ASN A 288 -7.40 9.58 16.25
N CYS A 289 -6.35 9.68 17.08
CA CYS A 289 -6.46 9.93 18.52
C CYS A 289 -7.30 8.88 19.28
N GLN A 290 -7.23 7.61 18.86
CA GLN A 290 -7.89 6.47 19.51
C GLN A 290 -7.18 5.14 19.25
N GLU A 291 -7.55 4.09 19.97
CA GLU A 291 -7.13 2.72 19.63
C GLU A 291 -7.74 2.33 18.28
N ALA A 292 -6.89 1.91 17.35
CA ALA A 292 -7.34 1.47 16.04
C ALA A 292 -7.97 0.08 16.13
N SER A 293 -8.96 -0.18 15.28
CA SER A 293 -9.43 -1.54 15.04
C SER A 293 -8.34 -2.36 14.34
N ALA A 294 -8.35 -3.67 14.55
CA ALA A 294 -7.51 -4.57 13.77
C ALA A 294 -7.86 -4.42 12.29
N ALA A 295 -6.85 -4.23 11.44
CA ALA A 295 -7.05 -4.20 10.00
C ALA A 295 -7.70 -5.51 9.55
N THR A 296 -8.83 -5.39 8.89
CA THR A 296 -9.54 -6.48 8.23
C THR A 296 -8.99 -6.65 6.81
N ALA A 297 -9.14 -7.83 6.20
CA ALA A 297 -8.67 -8.06 4.83
C ALA A 297 -9.26 -7.06 3.80
N THR A 298 -10.39 -6.44 4.12
CA THR A 298 -11.05 -5.39 3.35
C THR A 298 -10.41 -4.01 3.46
N ASP A 299 -9.56 -3.74 4.46
CA ASP A 299 -8.86 -2.45 4.60
C ASP A 299 -7.65 -2.32 3.65
N LEU A 300 -7.39 -3.35 2.83
CA LEU A 300 -6.28 -3.50 1.88
C LEU A 300 -6.69 -3.26 0.41
N THR A 301 -7.81 -2.60 0.11
CA THR A 301 -8.23 -2.34 -1.28
C THR A 301 -7.28 -1.34 -1.96
N GLY A 302 -6.14 -1.87 -2.41
CA GLY A 302 -5.06 -1.12 -3.04
C GLY A 302 -3.77 -1.93 -3.20
N SER A 303 -3.81 -3.27 -3.29
CA SER A 303 -2.88 -4.14 -4.06
C SER A 303 -2.92 -5.59 -3.55
N GLY A 304 -3.30 -6.52 -4.43
CA GLY A 304 -3.11 -7.97 -4.28
C GLY A 304 -3.98 -8.65 -3.21
N GLN A 305 -5.06 -9.31 -3.64
CA GLN A 305 -5.85 -10.19 -2.78
C GLN A 305 -4.93 -11.22 -2.09
N ARG A 306 -4.85 -11.18 -0.75
CA ARG A 306 -4.32 -12.29 0.05
C ARG A 306 -5.48 -13.06 0.64
N LEU A 307 -5.57 -14.34 0.29
CA LEU A 307 -6.52 -15.30 0.85
C LEU A 307 -6.51 -15.25 2.39
N THR A 308 -7.70 -15.27 2.98
CA THR A 308 -7.92 -15.46 4.42
C THR A 308 -7.35 -16.81 4.87
N GLN A 309 -7.19 -17.03 6.19
CA GLN A 309 -6.68 -18.32 6.68
C GLN A 309 -7.61 -19.50 6.32
N THR A 310 -8.92 -19.25 6.27
CA THR A 310 -9.90 -20.25 5.83
C THR A 310 -9.71 -20.54 4.35
N GLU A 311 -9.63 -19.51 3.50
CA GLU A 311 -9.41 -19.70 2.06
C GLU A 311 -8.06 -20.37 1.75
N LYS A 312 -7.01 -20.08 2.53
CA LYS A 312 -5.73 -20.79 2.44
C LYS A 312 -5.87 -22.26 2.81
N HIS A 313 -6.64 -22.56 3.85
CA HIS A 313 -6.88 -23.93 4.28
C HIS A 313 -7.71 -24.69 3.25
N ASP A 314 -8.75 -24.06 2.70
CA ASP A 314 -9.60 -24.61 1.65
C ASP A 314 -8.81 -24.84 0.35
N TYR A 315 -7.91 -23.92 0.00
CA TYR A 315 -6.98 -24.08 -1.12
C TYR A 315 -6.04 -25.28 -0.92
N ILE A 316 -5.42 -25.41 0.26
CA ILE A 316 -4.57 -26.57 0.59
C ILE A 316 -5.38 -27.87 0.53
N ASN A 317 -6.61 -27.88 1.04
CA ASN A 317 -7.47 -29.05 1.01
C ASN A 317 -7.90 -29.42 -0.43
N ALA A 318 -8.10 -28.44 -1.30
CA ALA A 318 -8.38 -28.66 -2.71
C ALA A 318 -7.17 -29.26 -3.43
N ASP A 319 -5.96 -28.75 -3.19
CA ASP A 319 -4.72 -29.30 -3.75
C ASP A 319 -4.49 -30.75 -3.30
N LEU A 320 -4.64 -31.02 -2.00
CA LEU A 320 -4.54 -32.38 -1.45
C LEU A 320 -5.58 -33.32 -2.07
N CYS A 321 -6.82 -32.85 -2.26
CA CYS A 321 -7.86 -33.62 -2.94
C CYS A 321 -7.45 -33.98 -4.38
N LEU A 322 -6.83 -33.05 -5.12
CA LEU A 322 -6.36 -33.31 -6.48
C LEU A 322 -5.15 -34.26 -6.51
N MET A 323 -4.25 -34.16 -5.54
CA MET A 323 -3.10 -35.06 -5.39
C MET A 323 -3.50 -36.48 -4.98
N ASP A 324 -4.59 -36.64 -4.23
CA ASP A 324 -5.05 -37.96 -3.78
C ASP A 324 -6.08 -38.60 -4.72
N ALA A 325 -6.76 -37.82 -5.56
CA ALA A 325 -7.74 -38.33 -6.51
C ALA A 325 -7.06 -39.01 -7.71
N PRO A 326 -7.53 -40.20 -8.14
CA PRO A 326 -6.94 -40.90 -9.28
C PRO A 326 -7.18 -40.13 -10.59
N SER A 327 -6.19 -40.21 -11.50
CA SER A 327 -6.28 -39.69 -12.87
C SER A 327 -7.55 -40.15 -13.57
N LYS A 328 -8.21 -39.28 -14.33
CA LYS A 328 -9.51 -39.56 -14.97
C LYS A 328 -9.43 -39.69 -16.49
N TYR A 329 -8.49 -39.00 -17.14
CA TYR A 329 -8.47 -38.76 -18.58
C TYR A 329 -7.44 -39.62 -19.34
N GLY A 330 -6.71 -40.49 -18.63
CA GLY A 330 -5.83 -41.48 -19.26
C GLY A 330 -4.56 -40.89 -19.88
N ILE A 331 -4.09 -39.75 -19.35
CA ILE A 331 -2.84 -39.12 -19.80
C ILE A 331 -1.66 -40.05 -19.49
N PRO A 332 -0.81 -40.41 -20.47
CA PRO A 332 0.31 -41.31 -20.24
C PRO A 332 1.25 -40.79 -19.14
N GLY A 333 1.39 -41.58 -18.07
CA GLY A 333 2.26 -41.26 -16.93
C GLY A 333 1.60 -40.44 -15.81
N ALA A 334 0.37 -39.94 -15.99
CA ALA A 334 -0.40 -39.32 -14.92
C ALA A 334 -0.97 -40.40 -13.98
N VAL A 335 -0.77 -40.23 -12.67
CA VAL A 335 -1.29 -41.15 -11.64
C VAL A 335 -2.45 -40.51 -10.88
N THR A 336 -2.40 -39.20 -10.72
CA THR A 336 -3.33 -38.39 -9.93
C THR A 336 -3.97 -37.30 -10.79
N ARG A 337 -5.08 -36.71 -10.34
CA ARG A 337 -5.67 -35.54 -11.02
C ARG A 337 -4.74 -34.34 -11.00
N TRP A 338 -3.87 -34.24 -10.01
CA TRP A 338 -2.81 -33.25 -9.97
C TRP A 338 -1.81 -33.43 -11.12
N ASP A 339 -1.42 -34.66 -11.44
CA ASP A 339 -0.52 -34.92 -12.57
C ASP A 339 -1.17 -34.53 -13.92
N GLU A 340 -2.49 -34.74 -14.05
CA GLU A 340 -3.25 -34.31 -15.23
C GLU A 340 -3.32 -32.77 -15.34
N LEU A 341 -3.52 -32.09 -14.21
CA LEU A 341 -3.50 -30.62 -14.15
C LEU A 341 -2.10 -30.07 -14.48
N GLN A 342 -1.04 -30.65 -13.94
CA GLN A 342 0.33 -30.25 -14.25
C GLN A 342 0.68 -30.50 -15.71
N TYR A 343 0.21 -31.60 -16.30
CA TYR A 343 0.37 -31.85 -17.73
C TYR A 343 -0.27 -30.74 -18.57
N SER A 344 -1.47 -30.26 -18.22
CA SER A 344 -2.09 -29.13 -18.93
C SER A 344 -1.26 -27.84 -18.84
N HIS A 345 -0.68 -27.52 -17.68
CA HIS A 345 0.24 -26.38 -17.53
C HIS A 345 1.54 -26.53 -18.34
N ILE A 346 2.12 -27.73 -18.40
CA ILE A 346 3.32 -28.03 -19.19
C ILE A 346 3.05 -27.83 -20.68
N VAL A 347 1.93 -28.35 -21.18
CA VAL A 347 1.49 -28.15 -22.57
C VAL A 347 1.24 -26.66 -22.84
N GLN A 348 0.63 -25.95 -21.90
CA GLN A 348 0.37 -24.51 -22.01
C GLN A 348 1.66 -23.69 -22.08
N THR A 349 2.69 -24.04 -21.32
CA THR A 349 3.98 -23.33 -21.33
C THR A 349 4.67 -23.42 -22.70
N LEU A 350 4.56 -24.56 -23.38
CA LEU A 350 5.08 -24.78 -24.73
C LEU A 350 4.31 -23.99 -25.80
N SER A 351 3.00 -23.75 -25.60
CA SER A 351 2.18 -22.98 -26.55
C SER A 351 2.16 -21.48 -26.30
N VAL A 352 2.45 -21.03 -25.07
CA VAL A 352 2.27 -19.62 -24.66
C VAL A 352 3.57 -18.82 -24.71
N HIS A 353 4.73 -19.40 -24.36
CA HIS A 353 5.95 -18.60 -24.25
C HIS A 353 6.66 -18.34 -25.59
N GLU A 354 6.81 -19.34 -26.45
CA GLU A 354 7.48 -19.14 -27.76
C GLU A 354 6.57 -18.40 -28.76
N VAL A 355 5.28 -18.74 -28.79
CA VAL A 355 4.33 -18.18 -29.76
C VAL A 355 4.02 -16.71 -29.50
N ILE A 356 4.00 -16.26 -28.24
CA ILE A 356 3.72 -14.85 -27.94
C ILE A 356 4.88 -13.95 -28.40
N GLU A 357 6.13 -14.40 -28.24
CA GLU A 357 7.29 -13.65 -28.73
C GLU A 357 7.28 -13.57 -30.27
N GLU A 358 6.93 -14.67 -30.94
CA GLU A 358 6.77 -14.73 -32.39
C GLU A 358 5.63 -13.83 -32.90
N CYS A 359 4.43 -13.90 -32.29
CA CYS A 359 3.31 -13.04 -32.66
C CYS A 359 3.62 -11.55 -32.40
N ASN A 360 4.34 -11.24 -31.31
CA ASN A 360 4.70 -9.86 -30.97
C ASN A 360 5.75 -9.24 -31.90
N ALA A 361 6.55 -10.08 -32.57
CA ALA A 361 7.53 -9.67 -33.55
C ALA A 361 6.89 -9.22 -34.88
N ILE A 362 5.63 -9.59 -35.15
CA ILE A 362 4.89 -9.19 -36.35
C ILE A 362 4.59 -7.67 -36.30
N GLU A 363 4.86 -6.97 -37.40
CA GLU A 363 4.78 -5.50 -37.46
C GLU A 363 3.36 -4.98 -37.73
N THR A 364 2.51 -5.78 -38.39
CA THR A 364 1.14 -5.39 -38.73
C THR A 364 0.11 -6.00 -37.76
N TYR A 365 -0.91 -5.24 -37.41
CA TYR A 365 -1.95 -5.66 -36.48
C TYR A 365 -2.77 -6.84 -37.03
N GLU A 366 -3.08 -6.85 -38.32
CA GLU A 366 -3.89 -7.91 -38.95
C GLU A 366 -3.23 -9.29 -38.79
N GLU A 367 -1.94 -9.38 -39.11
CA GLU A 367 -1.16 -10.63 -39.04
C GLU A 367 -0.84 -10.99 -37.57
N ALA A 368 -0.56 -10.01 -36.71
CA ALA A 368 -0.32 -10.24 -35.28
C ALA A 368 -1.58 -10.72 -34.56
N TRP A 369 -2.74 -10.14 -34.89
CA TRP A 369 -4.04 -10.53 -34.34
C TRP A 369 -4.45 -11.93 -34.79
N GLU A 370 -4.25 -12.28 -36.06
CA GLU A 370 -4.51 -13.64 -36.55
C GLU A 370 -3.64 -14.67 -35.79
N CYS A 371 -2.37 -14.33 -35.55
CA CYS A 371 -1.46 -15.14 -34.73
C CYS A 371 -1.97 -15.31 -33.28
N TRP A 372 -2.38 -14.23 -32.60
CA TRP A 372 -2.92 -14.32 -31.24
C TRP A 372 -4.28 -15.03 -31.16
N SER A 373 -5.17 -14.75 -32.09
CA SER A 373 -6.54 -15.28 -32.16
C SER A 373 -6.55 -16.81 -32.36
N LEU A 374 -5.70 -17.32 -33.26
CA LEU A 374 -5.67 -18.74 -33.59
C LEU A 374 -4.90 -19.59 -32.58
N LEU A 375 -3.93 -19.01 -31.86
CA LEU A 375 -3.03 -19.77 -31.00
C LEU A 375 -3.26 -19.46 -29.51
N PRO A 376 -2.76 -18.37 -28.90
CA PRO A 376 -2.92 -18.12 -27.46
C PRO A 376 -4.37 -17.89 -27.02
N HIS A 377 -5.22 -17.27 -27.85
CA HIS A 377 -6.65 -17.09 -27.57
C HIS A 377 -7.41 -18.43 -27.60
N ALA A 378 -7.28 -19.19 -28.69
CA ALA A 378 -7.88 -20.53 -28.79
C ALA A 378 -7.37 -21.50 -27.71
N ALA A 379 -6.07 -21.45 -27.37
CA ALA A 379 -5.49 -22.25 -26.30
C ALA A 379 -6.03 -21.87 -24.91
N GLY A 380 -6.30 -20.58 -24.67
CA GLY A 380 -6.92 -20.11 -23.43
C GLY A 380 -8.36 -20.57 -23.25
N HIS A 381 -9.15 -20.57 -24.33
CA HIS A 381 -10.48 -21.20 -24.35
C HIS A 381 -10.40 -22.73 -24.16
N GLY A 382 -9.45 -23.40 -24.81
CA GLY A 382 -9.30 -24.87 -24.74
C GLY A 382 -8.82 -25.41 -23.39
N CYS A 383 -7.99 -24.67 -22.66
CA CYS A 383 -7.46 -25.11 -21.37
C CYS A 383 -8.41 -24.87 -20.18
N THR A 384 -9.37 -23.96 -20.32
CA THR A 384 -10.27 -23.58 -19.22
C THR A 384 -11.51 -24.48 -19.12
N GLY A 385 -11.78 -25.31 -20.14
CA GLY A 385 -12.75 -26.41 -20.09
C GLY A 385 -14.06 -26.16 -20.83
N GLU A 386 -15.04 -27.06 -20.62
CA GLU A 386 -16.23 -27.29 -21.47
C GLU A 386 -17.03 -26.03 -21.84
N ILE A 387 -17.39 -25.16 -20.88
CA ILE A 387 -18.18 -23.95 -21.15
C ILE A 387 -17.37 -22.89 -21.90
N MET A 388 -16.07 -22.81 -21.63
CA MET A 388 -15.18 -21.86 -22.29
C MET A 388 -14.89 -22.23 -23.74
N LEU A 389 -15.06 -23.49 -24.14
CA LEU A 389 -14.99 -23.93 -25.55
C LEU A 389 -16.24 -23.59 -26.36
N ASP A 390 -17.39 -23.41 -25.70
CA ASP A 390 -18.64 -23.04 -26.37
C ASP A 390 -18.69 -21.52 -26.56
N SER A 391 -18.46 -21.06 -27.79
CA SER A 391 -18.49 -19.62 -28.16
C SER A 391 -19.78 -18.87 -27.81
N THR A 392 -20.90 -19.59 -27.57
CA THR A 392 -22.19 -19.00 -27.18
C THR A 392 -22.32 -18.89 -25.66
N LEU A 393 -21.78 -19.86 -24.91
CA LEU A 393 -21.91 -19.92 -23.45
C LEU A 393 -20.72 -19.34 -22.70
N SER A 394 -19.54 -19.28 -23.33
CA SER A 394 -18.31 -18.81 -22.70
C SER A 394 -18.40 -17.41 -22.09
N PRO A 395 -19.11 -16.41 -22.68
CA PRO A 395 -19.27 -15.10 -22.04
C PRO A 395 -20.03 -15.12 -20.70
N GLY A 396 -20.74 -16.22 -20.39
CA GLY A 396 -21.40 -16.44 -19.11
C GLY A 396 -20.47 -16.93 -17.99
N ASP A 397 -19.22 -17.29 -18.31
CA ASP A 397 -18.21 -17.71 -17.33
C ASP A 397 -17.30 -16.52 -16.93
N PRO A 398 -17.16 -16.19 -15.64
CA PRO A 398 -16.28 -15.10 -15.19
C PRO A 398 -14.82 -15.21 -15.68
N VAL A 399 -14.32 -16.43 -15.93
CA VAL A 399 -12.96 -16.67 -16.45
C VAL A 399 -12.79 -16.14 -17.88
N PHE A 400 -13.88 -16.01 -18.64
CA PHE A 400 -13.89 -15.40 -19.97
C PHE A 400 -13.32 -13.98 -19.96
N TYR A 401 -13.79 -13.14 -19.03
CA TYR A 401 -13.35 -11.75 -18.95
C TYR A 401 -11.90 -11.62 -18.48
N LEU A 402 -11.44 -12.52 -17.60
CA LEU A 402 -10.05 -12.54 -17.16
C LEU A 402 -9.10 -12.92 -18.31
N HIS A 403 -9.47 -13.93 -19.10
CA HIS A 403 -8.71 -14.35 -20.27
C HIS A 403 -8.71 -13.29 -21.38
N HIS A 404 -9.85 -12.63 -21.66
CA HIS A 404 -9.92 -11.57 -22.67
C HIS A 404 -9.17 -10.31 -22.24
N SER A 405 -9.13 -10.00 -20.92
CA SER A 405 -8.28 -8.93 -20.39
C SER A 405 -6.77 -9.20 -20.60
N TYR A 406 -6.37 -10.47 -20.69
CA TYR A 406 -5.00 -10.83 -21.03
C TYR A 406 -4.68 -10.55 -22.51
N LEU A 407 -5.64 -10.71 -23.42
CA LEU A 407 -5.48 -10.33 -24.83
C LEU A 407 -5.34 -8.82 -24.97
N ASP A 408 -6.12 -8.04 -24.21
CA ASP A 408 -5.99 -6.58 -24.17
C ASP A 408 -4.61 -6.14 -23.69
N LYS A 409 -4.06 -6.85 -22.69
CA LYS A 409 -2.67 -6.64 -22.23
C LYS A 409 -1.65 -6.97 -23.32
N LEU A 410 -1.79 -8.09 -24.03
CA LEU A 410 -0.87 -8.46 -25.12
C LEU A 410 -0.89 -7.40 -26.23
N TRP A 411 -2.07 -6.89 -26.57
CA TRP A 411 -2.23 -5.79 -27.51
C TRP A 411 -1.53 -4.51 -27.03
N TRP A 412 -1.75 -4.12 -25.77
CA TRP A 412 -1.06 -2.96 -25.18
C TRP A 412 0.46 -3.11 -25.24
N ASP A 413 0.97 -4.27 -24.82
CA ASP A 413 2.40 -4.58 -24.82
C ASP A 413 2.98 -4.51 -26.25
N TRP A 414 2.25 -5.01 -27.26
CA TRP A 414 2.63 -4.91 -28.68
C TRP A 414 2.73 -3.47 -29.18
N GLN A 415 1.80 -2.60 -28.79
CA GLN A 415 1.82 -1.18 -29.17
C GLN A 415 3.03 -0.44 -28.58
N GLN A 416 3.46 -0.79 -27.36
CA GLN A 416 4.62 -0.17 -26.71
C GLN A 416 5.94 -0.47 -27.41
N MET A 417 6.00 -1.48 -28.28
CA MET A 417 7.22 -1.88 -28.99
C MET A 417 7.59 -0.95 -30.15
N GLY A 418 6.69 -0.06 -30.61
CA GLY A 418 7.02 0.87 -31.69
C GLY A 418 5.96 1.93 -31.97
N LYS A 419 6.38 3.18 -32.18
CA LYS A 419 5.47 4.32 -32.37
C LYS A 419 4.57 4.23 -33.62
N SER A 420 4.96 3.45 -34.62
CA SER A 420 4.12 3.18 -35.81
C SER A 420 2.91 2.32 -35.47
N ARG A 421 3.00 1.44 -34.47
CA ARG A 421 1.97 0.48 -34.06
C ARG A 421 0.75 1.13 -33.39
N PHE A 422 0.86 2.38 -32.93
CA PHE A 422 -0.28 3.15 -32.39
C PHE A 422 -1.34 3.48 -33.46
N TRP A 423 -0.95 3.49 -34.73
CA TRP A 423 -1.80 3.96 -35.84
C TRP A 423 -2.14 2.86 -36.84
N ASP A 424 -1.70 1.63 -36.56
CA ASP A 424 -1.80 0.48 -37.46
C ASP A 424 -3.17 -0.23 -37.41
N MET A 425 -4.10 0.27 -36.58
CA MET A 425 -5.50 -0.21 -36.54
C MET A 425 -6.34 0.35 -37.70
N GLY A 426 -5.83 0.24 -38.92
CA GLY A 426 -6.51 0.63 -40.16
C GLY A 426 -6.43 -0.49 -41.19
N GLY A 427 -7.58 -1.04 -41.58
CA GLY A 427 -7.69 -2.05 -42.62
C GLY A 427 -9.15 -2.34 -42.98
N PRO A 428 -9.42 -3.11 -44.05
CA PRO A 428 -10.77 -3.61 -44.32
C PRO A 428 -11.21 -4.54 -43.18
N ASN A 429 -12.41 -4.31 -42.63
CA ASN A 429 -12.98 -5.11 -41.53
C ASN A 429 -13.28 -6.58 -41.90
N VAL A 430 -12.97 -7.00 -43.13
CA VAL A 430 -13.14 -8.37 -43.61
C VAL A 430 -11.80 -8.79 -44.24
N PRO A 431 -11.15 -9.87 -43.76
CA PRO A 431 -9.92 -10.37 -44.36
C PRO A 431 -10.17 -10.70 -45.84
N ALA A 432 -9.21 -10.36 -46.70
CA ALA A 432 -9.35 -10.50 -48.16
C ALA A 432 -9.64 -11.95 -48.63
N ASN A 433 -9.36 -12.94 -47.78
CA ASN A 433 -9.34 -14.36 -48.13
C ASN A 433 -10.32 -15.23 -47.33
N HIS A 434 -11.30 -14.66 -46.60
CA HIS A 434 -12.17 -15.49 -45.76
C HIS A 434 -13.36 -16.07 -46.54
N ASN A 435 -13.50 -17.40 -46.48
CA ASN A 435 -14.53 -18.17 -47.18
C ASN A 435 -15.94 -17.78 -46.70
N MET A 436 -16.76 -17.24 -47.59
CA MET A 436 -18.09 -16.65 -47.38
C MET A 436 -19.21 -17.69 -47.10
N SER A 437 -18.98 -18.70 -46.26
CA SER A 437 -19.91 -19.85 -46.15
C SER A 437 -20.65 -20.00 -44.81
N SER A 438 -20.60 -19.05 -43.88
CA SER A 438 -21.40 -19.10 -42.64
C SER A 438 -22.51 -18.04 -42.61
N VAL A 439 -23.71 -18.51 -42.25
CA VAL A 439 -25.04 -17.95 -42.54
C VAL A 439 -25.44 -16.77 -41.62
N MET A 440 -24.49 -15.99 -41.12
CA MET A 440 -24.76 -14.96 -40.11
C MET A 440 -24.04 -13.62 -40.33
N TYR A 441 -23.50 -13.37 -41.53
CA TYR A 441 -22.84 -12.10 -41.84
C TYR A 441 -23.79 -11.12 -42.55
N PRO A 442 -23.59 -9.80 -42.37
CA PRO A 442 -24.45 -8.79 -42.96
C PRO A 442 -24.27 -8.74 -44.48
N GLY A 443 -25.36 -8.52 -45.22
CA GLY A 443 -25.30 -8.41 -46.68
C GLY A 443 -24.57 -7.15 -47.16
N PRO A 444 -24.21 -7.08 -48.45
CA PRO A 444 -23.43 -5.98 -49.03
C PRO A 444 -24.05 -4.59 -48.85
N GLU A 445 -25.34 -4.49 -48.51
CA GLU A 445 -26.07 -3.28 -48.15
C GLU A 445 -25.67 -2.66 -46.80
N LEU A 446 -25.13 -3.45 -45.87
CA LEU A 446 -24.47 -2.99 -44.64
C LEU A 446 -22.99 -2.75 -44.96
N THR A 447 -22.74 -1.82 -45.88
CA THR A 447 -21.39 -1.34 -46.13
C THR A 447 -20.84 -0.76 -44.82
N TYR A 448 -19.87 -1.43 -44.20
CA TYR A 448 -19.03 -0.92 -43.09
C TYR A 448 -18.16 0.29 -43.48
N PHE A 449 -18.63 1.09 -44.44
CA PHE A 449 -17.94 2.21 -45.08
C PHE A 449 -18.61 3.55 -44.76
N GLY A 450 -19.22 3.68 -43.58
CA GLY A 450 -19.74 4.95 -43.05
C GLY A 450 -18.67 6.05 -42.90
N ASP A 451 -17.38 5.68 -43.04
CA ASP A 451 -16.23 6.58 -42.99
C ASP A 451 -15.65 6.91 -44.38
N GLY A 452 -16.42 6.74 -45.46
CA GLY A 452 -16.01 7.13 -46.82
C GLY A 452 -14.85 6.30 -47.40
N GLY A 453 -14.67 5.06 -46.95
CA GLY A 453 -13.59 4.18 -47.41
C GLY A 453 -12.21 4.52 -46.85
N ALA A 454 -12.12 5.41 -45.85
CA ALA A 454 -10.86 5.72 -45.20
C ALA A 454 -10.38 4.58 -44.28
N ASN A 455 -9.07 4.35 -44.25
CA ASN A 455 -8.38 3.39 -43.38
C ASN A 455 -8.35 3.81 -41.90
N VAL A 456 -9.33 4.61 -41.47
CA VAL A 456 -9.39 5.26 -40.16
C VAL A 456 -10.73 4.93 -39.52
N THR A 457 -10.68 4.25 -38.38
CA THR A 457 -11.85 3.93 -37.57
C THR A 457 -12.34 5.16 -36.81
N THR A 458 -13.61 5.52 -36.96
CA THR A 458 -14.23 6.67 -36.24
C THR A 458 -15.26 6.20 -35.21
N LEU A 459 -15.60 7.06 -34.24
CA LEU A 459 -16.68 6.78 -33.27
C LEU A 459 -18.05 6.58 -33.94
N ASN A 460 -18.26 7.09 -35.15
CA ASN A 460 -19.52 6.90 -35.88
C ASN A 460 -19.59 5.57 -36.63
N ARG A 461 -18.53 4.76 -36.59
CA ARG A 461 -18.49 3.47 -37.29
C ARG A 461 -19.49 2.51 -36.67
N THR A 462 -20.39 1.98 -37.49
CA THR A 462 -21.42 1.02 -37.10
C THR A 462 -20.85 -0.40 -36.96
N ILE A 463 -21.14 -1.04 -35.83
CA ILE A 463 -20.81 -2.42 -35.50
C ILE A 463 -22.03 -3.29 -35.79
N PHE A 464 -21.81 -4.37 -36.53
CA PHE A 464 -22.84 -5.38 -36.76
C PHE A 464 -22.94 -6.29 -35.56
N MET A 465 -24.13 -6.33 -34.96
CA MET A 465 -24.37 -7.05 -33.71
C MET A 465 -24.95 -8.46 -33.94
N VAL A 466 -24.89 -8.97 -35.19
CA VAL A 466 -25.32 -10.32 -35.57
C VAL A 466 -26.78 -10.63 -35.17
N GLY A 467 -27.62 -9.59 -35.10
CA GLY A 467 -29.02 -9.70 -34.70
C GLY A 467 -29.27 -9.94 -33.20
N LEU A 468 -28.22 -9.95 -32.36
CA LEU A 468 -28.36 -10.05 -30.89
C LEU A 468 -28.99 -8.77 -30.30
N VAL A 469 -28.61 -7.61 -30.84
CA VAL A 469 -29.23 -6.31 -30.61
C VAL A 469 -29.24 -5.51 -31.92
N ALA A 470 -29.87 -4.34 -31.93
CA ALA A 470 -29.75 -3.42 -33.04
C ALA A 470 -28.27 -3.06 -33.28
N ASN A 471 -27.88 -2.87 -34.54
CA ASN A 471 -26.53 -2.37 -34.87
C ASN A 471 -26.33 -0.99 -34.25
N ILE A 472 -25.17 -0.76 -33.66
CA ILE A 472 -24.82 0.46 -32.91
C ILE A 472 -23.47 0.99 -33.37
N THR A 473 -23.12 2.22 -33.03
CA THR A 473 -21.80 2.79 -33.36
C THR A 473 -20.76 2.48 -32.28
N ILE A 474 -19.46 2.57 -32.63
CA ILE A 474 -18.36 2.52 -31.65
C ILE A 474 -18.59 3.55 -30.54
N GLY A 475 -19.06 4.75 -30.89
CA GLY A 475 -19.38 5.82 -29.95
C GLY A 475 -20.49 5.43 -28.96
N ASP A 476 -21.50 4.70 -29.42
CA ASP A 476 -22.59 4.19 -28.56
C ASP A 476 -22.09 3.14 -27.55
N ILE A 477 -21.08 2.34 -27.91
CA ILE A 477 -20.42 1.39 -26.99
C ILE A 477 -19.49 2.12 -26.03
N MET A 478 -18.74 3.11 -26.52
CA MET A 478 -17.79 3.87 -25.71
C MET A 478 -18.45 4.85 -24.73
N ASP A 479 -19.75 5.14 -24.88
CA ASP A 479 -20.52 5.77 -23.81
C ASP A 479 -20.75 4.78 -22.67
N ILE A 480 -19.85 4.82 -21.68
CA ILE A 480 -19.90 3.96 -20.48
C ILE A 480 -21.15 4.16 -19.62
N ARG A 481 -21.96 5.19 -19.88
CA ARG A 481 -23.28 5.41 -19.26
C ARG A 481 -24.44 4.94 -20.14
N GLY A 482 -24.14 4.48 -21.36
CA GLY A 482 -25.10 3.97 -22.33
C GLY A 482 -25.64 2.59 -21.95
N SER A 483 -26.75 2.22 -22.59
CA SER A 483 -27.47 0.96 -22.34
C SER A 483 -26.77 -0.28 -22.91
N TYR A 484 -25.65 -0.12 -23.61
CA TYR A 484 -25.01 -1.17 -24.41
C TYR A 484 -23.79 -1.81 -23.75
N MET A 485 -23.42 -1.39 -22.54
CA MET A 485 -22.38 -2.01 -21.73
C MET A 485 -22.91 -3.31 -21.07
N CYS A 486 -22.17 -4.42 -21.19
CA CYS A 486 -22.56 -5.75 -20.69
C CYS A 486 -22.94 -5.79 -19.20
N ASN A 487 -22.48 -4.83 -18.39
CA ASN A 487 -22.82 -4.75 -16.96
C ASN A 487 -24.33 -4.52 -16.70
N ASN A 488 -25.09 -4.03 -17.70
CA ASN A 488 -26.55 -3.87 -17.57
C ASN A 488 -27.35 -5.18 -17.80
N TYR A 489 -26.75 -6.20 -18.41
CA TYR A 489 -27.39 -7.52 -18.62
C TYR A 489 -27.36 -8.40 -17.37
N MET A 490 -26.40 -8.19 -16.46
CA MET A 490 -26.26 -8.97 -15.23
C MET A 490 -27.30 -8.60 -14.14
N CYS A 491 -28.02 -7.49 -14.29
CA CYS A 491 -28.90 -6.95 -13.25
C CYS A 491 -30.40 -6.90 -13.61
N THR A 492 -30.83 -7.40 -14.77
CA THR A 492 -32.22 -7.21 -15.25
C THR A 492 -33.07 -8.47 -15.42
N ASN A 493 -32.55 -9.67 -15.09
CA ASN A 493 -33.31 -10.93 -15.20
C ASN A 493 -33.49 -11.67 -13.87
N TYR A 494 -33.84 -10.96 -12.81
CA TYR A 494 -34.47 -11.54 -11.61
C TYR A 494 -35.68 -10.69 -11.20
N GLU A 495 -36.80 -10.92 -11.86
CA GLU A 495 -38.16 -10.79 -11.30
C GLU A 495 -38.96 -12.06 -11.61
#